data_AF-A0A1D9CFL4-F1
#
_entry.id   AF-A0A1D9CFL4-F1
#
_cell.length_a   1.000
_cell.length_b   1.000
_cell.length_c   1.000
_cell.angle_alpha   90.00
_cell.angle_beta   90.00
_cell.angle_gamma   90.00
#
_symmetry.space_group_name_H-M   'P 1'
#
loop_
_entity.id
_entity.type
_entity.pdbx_description
1 polymer ?
#
loop_
_entity_poly.entity_id
_entity_poly.type
_entity_poly.pdbx_seq_one_letter_code
_entity_poly.pdbx_strand_id
1 'polypeptide(L)'
;GELVKAMVRPCQKGVKAEKALEALRNHSEAERRRRERINGHLTTLRNLIPGTNKMEKASLLAEVVNHLKELRRNATEATTGVLIPTDIDEVKVEQQEDGSGGASCAIRASLCCDHKHEILSDLRQALDALHLETVRAEIATFGGRMIYV
;
A
#
# COMPACT_ATOMS: atom_id res chain seq x y z
N GLY A 1 70.49 35.84 -19.59
CA GLY A 1 69.61 34.87 -18.93
C GLY A 1 68.40 35.61 -18.42
N GLU A 2 67.21 35.22 -18.84
CA GLU A 2 65.96 35.94 -18.55
C GLU A 2 65.32 35.42 -17.26
N LEU A 3 64.86 36.33 -16.42
CA LEU A 3 64.40 36.07 -15.06
C LEU A 3 62.87 35.93 -15.08
N VAL A 4 62.38 34.70 -15.06
CA VAL A 4 60.95 34.40 -15.14
C VAL A 4 60.31 34.50 -13.75
N LYS A 5 59.40 35.45 -13.56
CA LYS A 5 58.64 35.63 -12.32
C LYS A 5 57.34 34.82 -12.36
N ALA A 6 57.26 33.74 -11.59
CA ALA A 6 56.03 32.99 -11.42
C ALA A 6 55.08 33.71 -10.43
N MET A 7 53.88 34.04 -10.91
CA MET A 7 52.79 34.56 -10.07
C MET A 7 52.21 33.40 -9.24
N VAL A 8 52.58 33.33 -7.97
CA VAL A 8 51.92 32.45 -6.99
C VAL A 8 50.49 32.94 -6.82
N ARG A 9 49.52 32.14 -7.26
CA ARG A 9 48.09 32.37 -6.97
C ARG A 9 47.89 32.26 -5.45
N PRO A 10 47.32 33.28 -4.77
CA PRO A 10 46.95 33.14 -3.37
C PRO A 10 45.88 32.06 -3.24
N CYS A 11 46.09 31.17 -2.28
CA CYS A 11 45.28 29.99 -2.04
C CYS A 11 43.83 30.38 -1.70
N GLN A 12 42.86 29.98 -2.54
CA GLN A 12 41.41 30.19 -2.35
C GLN A 12 40.80 29.35 -1.19
N LYS A 13 41.56 29.12 -0.11
CA LYS A 13 41.15 28.26 1.02
C LYS A 13 39.95 28.83 1.80
N GLY A 14 39.84 30.16 1.92
CA GLY A 14 38.73 30.81 2.64
C GLY A 14 37.37 30.64 1.97
N VAL A 15 37.29 30.85 0.65
CA VAL A 15 36.01 30.79 -0.11
C VAL A 15 35.46 29.36 -0.19
N LYS A 16 36.32 28.34 -0.19
CA LYS A 16 35.89 26.93 -0.17
C LYS A 16 35.35 26.50 1.20
N ALA A 17 35.93 27.01 2.29
CA ALA A 17 35.49 26.71 3.65
C ALA A 17 34.12 27.34 3.96
N GLU A 18 33.88 28.57 3.52
CA GLU A 18 32.61 29.28 3.71
C GLU A 18 31.45 28.60 2.95
N LYS A 19 31.69 28.20 1.69
CA LYS A 19 30.74 27.40 0.91
C LYS A 19 30.46 26.03 1.52
N ALA A 20 31.48 25.39 2.10
CA ALA A 20 31.29 24.10 2.78
C ALA A 20 30.48 24.25 4.08
N LEU A 21 30.70 25.34 4.83
CA LEU A 21 29.92 25.66 6.03
C LEU A 21 28.45 25.92 5.70
N GLU A 22 28.19 26.67 4.63
CA GLU A 22 26.82 26.94 4.16
C GLU A 22 26.13 25.68 3.65
N ALA A 23 26.84 24.81 2.92
CA ALA A 23 26.32 23.50 2.53
C ALA A 23 25.95 22.63 3.74
N LEU A 24 26.78 22.62 4.79
CA LEU A 24 26.49 21.89 6.02
C LEU A 24 25.26 22.45 6.76
N ARG A 25 25.12 23.78 6.82
CA ARG A 25 23.93 24.43 7.39
C ARG A 25 22.67 24.03 6.64
N ASN A 26 22.72 24.10 5.31
CA ASN A 26 21.59 23.71 4.46
C ASN A 26 21.23 22.23 4.62
N HIS A 27 22.21 21.33 4.72
CA HIS A 27 21.99 19.92 5.01
C HIS A 27 21.35 19.70 6.40
N SER A 28 21.85 20.39 7.42
CA SER A 28 21.28 20.33 8.78
C SER A 28 19.83 20.81 8.82
N GLU A 29 19.51 21.90 8.14
CA GLU A 29 18.14 22.39 8.00
C GLU A 29 17.24 21.41 7.24
N ALA A 30 17.73 20.82 6.15
CA ALA A 30 16.98 19.83 5.39
C ALA A 30 16.64 18.60 6.25
N GLU A 31 17.60 18.10 7.03
CA GLU A 31 17.38 16.98 7.94
C GLU A 31 16.44 17.34 9.09
N ARG A 32 16.50 18.58 9.60
CA ARG A 32 15.54 19.07 10.60
C ARG A 32 14.11 19.05 10.06
N ARG A 33 13.87 19.62 8.86
CA ARG A 33 12.55 19.61 8.19
C ARG A 33 12.07 18.17 7.95
N ARG A 34 12.98 17.26 7.57
CA ARG A 34 12.65 15.83 7.43
C ARG A 34 12.16 15.22 8.74
N ARG A 35 12.85 15.48 9.86
CA ARG A 35 12.46 14.98 11.19
C ARG A 35 11.14 15.59 11.67
N GLU A 36 10.92 16.86 11.44
CA GLU A 36 9.66 17.55 11.75
C GLU A 36 8.47 16.91 11.03
N ARG A 37 8.59 16.65 9.71
CA ARG A 37 7.55 15.94 8.94
C ARG A 37 7.25 14.55 9.51
N ILE A 38 8.29 13.77 9.81
CA ILE A 38 8.13 12.42 10.37
C ILE A 38 7.44 12.48 11.74
N ASN A 39 7.87 13.40 12.62
CA ASN A 39 7.24 13.57 13.92
C ASN A 39 5.79 14.07 13.80
N GLY A 40 5.49 14.90 12.79
CA GLY A 40 4.13 15.29 12.44
C GLY A 40 3.24 14.09 12.13
N HIS A 41 3.69 13.20 11.24
CA HIS A 41 2.95 11.97 10.91
C HIS A 41 2.77 11.06 12.14
N LEU A 42 3.77 10.91 13.00
CA LEU A 42 3.66 10.13 14.24
C LEU A 42 2.63 10.73 15.20
N THR A 43 2.53 12.05 15.30
CA THR A 43 1.48 12.71 16.10
C THR A 43 0.10 12.49 15.51
N THR A 44 -0.05 12.56 14.18
CA THR A 44 -1.32 12.22 13.52
C THR A 44 -1.75 10.78 13.84
N LEU A 45 -0.83 9.82 13.76
CA LEU A 45 -1.12 8.42 14.11
C LEU A 45 -1.60 8.28 15.56
N ARG A 46 -1.01 9.01 16.51
CA ARG A 46 -1.46 8.99 17.92
C ARG A 46 -2.89 9.50 18.09
N ASN A 47 -3.27 10.53 17.34
CA ASN A 47 -4.60 11.10 17.43
C ASN A 47 -5.68 10.19 16.82
N LEU A 48 -5.32 9.36 15.83
CA LEU A 48 -6.26 8.45 15.17
C LEU A 48 -6.51 7.17 15.96
N ILE A 49 -5.58 6.77 16.84
CA ILE A 49 -5.66 5.48 17.53
C ILE A 49 -5.87 5.69 19.03
N PRO A 50 -6.97 5.17 19.60
CA PRO A 50 -7.27 5.36 21.01
C PRO A 50 -6.16 4.77 21.90
N GLY A 51 -5.85 5.46 23.00
CA GLY A 51 -4.91 4.96 24.02
C GLY A 51 -3.41 5.09 23.68
N THR A 52 -3.03 5.62 22.51
CA THR A 52 -1.63 5.59 22.04
C THR A 52 -0.80 6.85 22.38
N ASN A 53 -1.40 7.84 23.06
CA ASN A 53 -0.80 9.15 23.35
C ASN A 53 0.57 9.09 24.07
N LYS A 54 0.80 8.06 24.89
CA LYS A 54 2.03 7.89 25.68
C LYS A 54 2.96 6.80 25.14
N MET A 55 2.63 6.18 24.01
CA MET A 55 3.42 5.08 23.46
C MET A 55 4.71 5.57 22.80
N GLU A 56 5.78 4.81 23.02
CA GLU A 56 7.04 4.96 22.29
C GLU A 56 6.84 4.70 20.78
N LYS A 57 7.75 5.21 19.95
CA LYS A 57 7.58 5.21 18.48
C LYS A 57 7.41 3.80 17.90
N ALA A 58 8.18 2.83 18.38
CA ALA A 58 8.09 1.45 17.90
C ALA A 58 6.75 0.80 18.30
N SER A 59 6.37 0.94 19.57
CA SER A 59 5.10 0.42 20.10
C SER A 59 3.90 1.07 19.42
N LEU A 60 3.94 2.38 19.15
CA LEU A 60 2.91 3.07 18.39
C LEU A 60 2.71 2.44 17.01
N LEU A 61 3.80 2.21 16.26
CA LEU A 61 3.69 1.62 14.92
C LEU A 61 3.15 0.19 14.96
N ALA A 62 3.54 -0.61 15.96
CA ALA A 62 2.99 -1.94 16.15
C ALA A 62 1.48 -1.90 16.44
N GLU A 63 1.06 -0.97 17.32
CA GLU A 63 -0.34 -0.78 17.67
C GLU A 63 -1.17 -0.30 16.47
N VAL A 64 -0.61 0.59 15.63
CA VAL A 64 -1.24 1.02 14.37
C VAL A 64 -1.53 -0.16 13.46
N VAL A 65 -0.56 -1.05 13.29
CA VAL A 65 -0.74 -2.24 12.45
C VAL A 65 -1.79 -3.18 13.03
N ASN A 66 -1.80 -3.37 14.36
CA ASN A 66 -2.78 -4.21 15.03
C ASN A 66 -4.20 -3.65 14.89
N HIS A 67 -4.39 -2.35 15.15
CA HIS A 67 -5.68 -1.69 15.02
C HIS A 67 -6.19 -1.73 13.58
N LEU A 68 -5.32 -1.58 12.57
CA LEU A 68 -5.71 -1.75 11.16
C LEU A 68 -6.15 -3.17 10.85
N LYS A 69 -5.47 -4.20 11.37
CA LYS A 69 -5.88 -5.60 11.20
C LYS A 69 -7.23 -5.87 11.85
N GLU A 70 -7.45 -5.33 13.04
CA GLU A 70 -8.72 -5.45 13.75
C GLU A 70 -9.85 -4.75 12.99
N LEU A 71 -9.65 -3.51 12.52
CA LEU A 71 -10.62 -2.80 11.69
C LEU A 71 -10.96 -3.57 10.42
N ARG A 72 -9.96 -4.14 9.74
CA ARG A 72 -10.19 -4.98 8.55
C ARG A 72 -10.99 -6.23 8.90
N ARG A 73 -10.67 -6.91 10.00
CA ARG A 73 -11.42 -8.08 10.47
C ARG A 73 -12.87 -7.71 10.81
N ASN A 74 -13.09 -6.65 11.56
CA ASN A 74 -14.43 -6.19 11.94
C ASN A 74 -15.24 -5.80 10.70
N ALA A 75 -14.62 -5.16 9.71
CA ALA A 75 -15.26 -4.86 8.43
C ALA A 75 -15.63 -6.15 7.68
N THR A 76 -14.73 -7.15 7.60
CA THR A 76 -15.05 -8.43 6.97
C THR A 76 -16.15 -9.19 7.71
N GLU A 77 -16.14 -9.18 9.05
CA GLU A 77 -17.17 -9.82 9.88
C GLU A 77 -18.53 -9.14 9.69
N ALA A 78 -18.58 -7.80 9.75
CA ALA A 78 -19.81 -7.02 9.52
C ALA A 78 -20.36 -7.19 8.09
N THR A 79 -19.48 -7.51 7.15
CA THR A 79 -19.79 -7.75 5.73
C THR A 79 -20.04 -9.24 5.46
N THR A 80 -19.97 -10.12 6.47
CA THR A 80 -20.23 -11.55 6.28
C THR A 80 -21.64 -11.76 5.75
N GLY A 81 -21.76 -12.29 4.53
CA GLY A 81 -23.04 -12.49 3.84
C GLY A 81 -23.45 -11.33 2.92
N VAL A 82 -22.68 -10.24 2.85
CA VAL A 82 -22.85 -9.14 1.89
C VAL A 82 -21.63 -9.11 0.98
N LEU A 83 -21.82 -9.14 -0.33
CA LEU A 83 -20.72 -8.98 -1.27
C LEU A 83 -20.36 -7.49 -1.39
N ILE A 84 -19.21 -7.10 -0.83
CA ILE A 84 -18.67 -5.74 -0.99
C ILE A 84 -17.33 -5.83 -1.73
N PRO A 85 -17.18 -5.13 -2.87
CA PRO A 85 -15.89 -5.00 -3.54
C PRO A 85 -14.81 -4.45 -2.61
N THR A 86 -13.65 -5.08 -2.60
CA THR A 86 -12.44 -4.59 -1.93
C THR A 86 -11.85 -3.42 -2.71
N ASP A 87 -11.00 -2.62 -2.06
CA ASP A 87 -10.25 -1.51 -2.67
C ASP A 87 -9.04 -1.96 -3.51
N ILE A 88 -8.83 -3.27 -3.65
CA ILE A 88 -7.71 -3.87 -4.37
C ILE A 88 -8.22 -4.81 -5.48
N ASP A 89 -7.48 -4.90 -6.57
CA ASP A 89 -7.77 -5.86 -7.62
C ASP A 89 -7.33 -7.25 -7.16
N GLU A 90 -8.25 -8.22 -7.18
CA GLU A 90 -8.01 -9.54 -6.60
C GLU A 90 -8.74 -10.63 -7.37
N VAL A 91 -8.07 -11.76 -7.61
CA VAL A 91 -8.68 -12.99 -8.14
C VAL A 91 -8.40 -14.12 -7.17
N LYS A 92 -9.44 -14.82 -6.73
CA LYS A 92 -9.33 -16.01 -5.85
C LYS A 92 -10.06 -17.19 -6.47
N VAL A 93 -9.46 -18.36 -6.34
CA VAL A 93 -10.05 -19.63 -6.75
C VAL A 93 -9.90 -20.59 -5.58
N GLU A 94 -11.02 -21.01 -4.99
CA GLU A 94 -11.08 -21.88 -3.82
C GLU A 94 -11.80 -23.17 -4.21
N GLN A 95 -11.24 -24.34 -3.86
CA GLN A 95 -11.95 -25.61 -4.00
C GLN A 95 -12.93 -25.76 -2.84
N GLN A 96 -14.19 -26.03 -3.15
CA GLN A 96 -15.21 -26.28 -2.15
C GLN A 96 -15.16 -27.76 -1.77
N GLU A 97 -14.57 -28.07 -0.61
CA GLU A 97 -14.56 -29.41 -0.06
C GLU A 97 -15.90 -29.74 0.61
N ASP A 98 -16.82 -30.31 -0.17
CA ASP A 98 -17.95 -31.03 0.40
C ASP A 98 -17.41 -32.38 0.91
N GLY A 99 -17.48 -32.64 2.22
CA GLY A 99 -16.88 -33.82 2.90
C GLY A 99 -17.45 -35.20 2.51
N SER A 100 -17.95 -35.36 1.29
CA SER A 100 -18.48 -36.58 0.70
C SER A 100 -17.58 -36.98 -0.47
N GLY A 101 -16.91 -38.12 -0.37
CA GLY A 101 -16.01 -38.67 -1.41
C GLY A 101 -16.71 -39.08 -2.71
N GLY A 102 -17.22 -38.09 -3.45
CA GLY A 102 -17.88 -38.22 -4.76
C GLY A 102 -17.36 -37.16 -5.74
N ALA A 103 -17.26 -37.54 -7.01
CA ALA A 103 -16.47 -36.91 -8.07
C ALA A 103 -16.87 -35.50 -8.58
N SER A 104 -17.63 -34.71 -7.81
CA SER A 104 -17.99 -33.34 -8.19
C SER A 104 -17.12 -32.34 -7.42
N CYS A 105 -16.04 -31.86 -8.06
CA CYS A 105 -15.22 -30.78 -7.53
C CYS A 105 -15.90 -29.44 -7.85
N ALA A 106 -16.57 -28.84 -6.87
CA ALA A 106 -17.07 -27.48 -6.99
C ALA A 106 -15.93 -26.49 -6.71
N ILE A 107 -15.83 -25.44 -7.52
CA ILE A 107 -14.82 -24.40 -7.39
C ILE A 107 -15.54 -23.06 -7.25
N ARG A 108 -15.13 -22.27 -6.27
CA ARG A 108 -15.55 -20.90 -6.09
C ARG A 108 -14.49 -19.98 -6.67
N ALA A 109 -14.85 -19.20 -7.69
CA ALA A 109 -13.96 -18.21 -8.29
C ALA A 109 -14.51 -16.81 -8.01
N SER A 110 -13.67 -15.91 -7.49
CA SER A 110 -14.04 -14.51 -7.30
C SER A 110 -13.04 -13.57 -7.98
N LEU A 111 -13.54 -12.48 -8.55
CA LEU A 111 -12.79 -11.40 -9.19
C LEU A 111 -13.30 -10.07 -8.62
N CYS A 112 -12.41 -9.26 -8.05
CA CYS A 112 -12.66 -7.87 -7.70
C CYS A 112 -11.81 -6.97 -8.61
N CYS A 113 -12.43 -6.01 -9.30
CA CYS A 113 -11.74 -5.06 -10.17
C CYS A 113 -12.53 -3.75 -10.34
N ASP A 114 -11.89 -2.72 -10.89
CA ASP A 114 -12.61 -1.57 -11.42
C ASP A 114 -13.55 -1.99 -12.57
N HIS A 115 -14.63 -1.23 -12.79
CA HIS A 115 -15.54 -1.51 -13.90
C HIS A 115 -14.80 -1.48 -15.24
N LYS A 116 -14.76 -2.63 -15.92
CA LYS A 116 -14.16 -2.79 -17.24
C LYS A 116 -15.21 -3.26 -18.23
N HIS A 117 -15.28 -2.58 -19.37
CA HIS A 117 -16.19 -2.95 -20.46
C HIS A 117 -15.94 -4.41 -20.86
N GLU A 118 -17.02 -5.17 -21.08
CA GLU A 118 -17.02 -6.58 -21.53
C GLU A 118 -16.43 -7.64 -20.59
N ILE A 119 -16.00 -7.29 -19.37
CA ILE A 119 -15.39 -8.26 -18.44
C ILE A 119 -16.24 -9.50 -18.17
N LEU A 120 -17.57 -9.36 -18.16
CA LEU A 120 -18.50 -10.48 -17.96
C LEU A 120 -18.55 -11.41 -19.18
N SER A 121 -18.43 -10.85 -20.40
CA SER A 121 -18.34 -11.63 -21.63
C SER A 121 -17.04 -12.42 -21.69
N ASP A 122 -15.92 -11.77 -21.33
CA ASP A 122 -14.61 -12.40 -21.27
C ASP A 122 -14.58 -13.55 -20.25
N LEU A 123 -15.15 -13.31 -19.05
CA LEU A 123 -15.27 -14.33 -18.00
C LEU A 123 -16.11 -15.52 -18.48
N ARG A 124 -17.27 -15.27 -19.10
CA ARG A 124 -18.12 -16.34 -19.63
C ARG A 124 -17.38 -17.15 -20.69
N GLN A 125 -16.70 -16.49 -21.63
CA GLN A 125 -15.93 -17.17 -22.66
C GLN A 125 -14.80 -18.03 -22.07
N ALA A 126 -14.13 -17.55 -21.03
CA ALA A 126 -13.10 -18.31 -20.33
C ALA A 126 -13.68 -19.54 -19.62
N LEU A 127 -14.84 -19.41 -18.96
CA LEU A 127 -15.52 -20.54 -18.31
C LEU A 127 -16.00 -21.58 -19.33
N ASP A 128 -16.56 -21.13 -20.46
CA ASP A 128 -16.98 -22.00 -21.57
C ASP A 128 -15.79 -22.78 -22.16
N ALA A 129 -14.63 -22.12 -22.32
CA ALA A 129 -13.39 -22.72 -22.82
C ALA A 129 -12.80 -23.77 -21.87
N LEU A 130 -13.06 -23.65 -20.57
CA LEU A 130 -12.66 -24.62 -19.56
C LEU A 130 -13.69 -25.74 -19.35
N HIS A 131 -14.81 -25.70 -20.08
CA HIS A 131 -15.93 -26.63 -19.93
C HIS A 131 -16.48 -26.69 -18.50
N LEU A 132 -16.46 -25.54 -17.80
CA LEU A 132 -17.02 -25.39 -16.45
C LEU A 132 -18.48 -24.98 -16.54
N GLU A 133 -19.34 -25.64 -15.77
CA GLU A 133 -20.74 -25.26 -15.63
C GLU A 133 -20.89 -24.27 -14.45
N THR A 134 -21.41 -23.08 -14.70
CA THR A 134 -21.63 -22.08 -13.65
C THR A 134 -22.91 -22.39 -12.89
N VAL A 135 -22.78 -22.83 -11.63
CA VAL A 135 -23.92 -23.19 -10.77
C VAL A 135 -24.55 -21.96 -10.11
N ARG A 136 -23.73 -20.98 -9.70
CA ARG A 136 -24.14 -19.72 -9.07
C ARG A 136 -23.15 -18.64 -9.48
N ALA A 137 -23.65 -17.43 -9.70
CA ALA A 137 -22.87 -16.24 -9.93
C ALA A 137 -23.52 -15.06 -9.21
N GLU A 138 -22.72 -14.28 -8.51
CA GLU A 138 -23.16 -13.10 -7.78
C GLU A 138 -22.29 -11.90 -8.16
N ILE A 139 -22.93 -10.74 -8.31
CA ILE A 139 -22.24 -9.51 -8.69
C ILE A 139 -22.64 -8.43 -7.70
N ALA A 140 -21.64 -7.73 -7.19
CA ALA A 140 -21.86 -6.52 -6.40
C ALA A 140 -20.98 -5.37 -6.89
N THR A 141 -21.46 -4.15 -6.71
CA THR A 141 -20.78 -2.93 -7.16
C THR A 141 -20.71 -1.90 -6.05
N PHE A 142 -19.56 -1.28 -5.86
CA PHE A 142 -19.36 -0.24 -4.85
C PHE A 142 -18.34 0.79 -5.35
N GLY A 143 -18.74 2.06 -5.41
CA GLY A 143 -17.84 3.17 -5.75
C GLY A 143 -17.14 3.06 -7.11
N GLY A 144 -17.76 2.39 -8.10
CA GLY A 144 -17.17 2.14 -9.41
C GLY A 144 -16.36 0.83 -9.52
N ARG A 145 -16.17 0.13 -8.40
CA ARG A 145 -15.58 -1.21 -8.34
C ARG A 145 -16.67 -2.27 -8.43
N MET A 146 -16.32 -3.42 -8.97
CA MET A 146 -17.19 -4.59 -9.09
C MET A 146 -16.50 -5.81 -8.51
N ILE A 147 -17.28 -6.66 -7.86
CA ILE A 147 -16.87 -8.01 -7.48
C ILE A 147 -17.83 -9.01 -8.11
N TYR A 148 -17.25 -10.03 -8.74
CA TYR A 148 -17.92 -11.21 -9.28
C TYR A 148 -17.52 -12.41 -8.40
N VAL A 149 -18.47 -13.22 -7.96
CA VAL A 149 -18.26 -14.42 -7.13
C VAL A 149 -19.06 -15.59 -7.66
#